data_AF-A0A162K7N1-F1
#
_entry.id   AF-A0A162K7N1-F1
#
_cell.length_a   1.000
_cell.length_b   1.000
_cell.length_c   1.000
_cell.angle_alpha   90.00
_cell.angle_beta   90.00
_cell.angle_gamma   90.00
#
_symmetry.space_group_name_H-M   'P 1'
#
loop_
_entity.id
_entity.type
_entity.pdbx_description
1 polymer ?
#
loop_
_entity_poly.entity_id
_entity_poly.type
_entity_poly.pdbx_seq_one_letter_code
_entity_poly.pdbx_strand_id
1 'polypeptide(L)'
;MVSAVPVAQPAPWEKVPDYDQLFVLITGANSGIGLGIAQRLIDEFLATRSLTSHLILIPTTRSAKKSLETIRTLRAYATAAAQNPVSILRSRAGGLGSYRWQDTVERIHILSLSLDLCDLKGLYAFADALCSNTVSNPDGLEGEYLKNVRVPRLDSVVYNAAYGGWEGVNWGGAIKSFFTKGLLETATYPDFKNALPTCILNERPNYGYPEKPLLGEVFTACTFGHYCLTHRLKPLLTRQQDSVLAPGRIIWSSSIEAHRNTLAADDIQCFNRPAAYESAKRLTDILCLTSTLPHVQPHAQSLLGAGRRRPRTHSDSETEVEDASGDEVDAKGAVMIGPKMYVSHPGIVASTLFPLPAFLFWLYEFALVLCRWAGSPWHTETGYRGAYAPVWLTMQEQAALDELDAERIKWGSAYDRAGNSFVKPTEVEDWGWTGDVEDPADDDTTGSLNKKCGRRYGAQIATKQQLLEFEELGAACWQEMERTRRQWEDILEL
;
A
#
# COMPACT_ATOMS: atom_id res chain seq x y z
N MET A 1 6.86 -10.66 -39.87
CA MET A 1 6.34 -11.85 -39.17
C MET A 1 5.27 -11.37 -38.21
N VAL A 2 4.01 -11.73 -38.44
CA VAL A 2 2.93 -11.45 -37.48
C VAL A 2 3.19 -12.35 -36.29
N SER A 3 3.68 -11.79 -35.18
CA SER A 3 3.83 -12.56 -33.93
C SER A 3 2.44 -13.03 -33.53
N ALA A 4 2.22 -14.34 -33.51
CA ALA A 4 0.93 -14.90 -33.12
C ALA A 4 0.62 -14.45 -31.69
N VAL A 5 -0.53 -13.81 -31.48
CA VAL A 5 -1.01 -13.45 -30.14
C VAL A 5 -1.08 -14.76 -29.32
N PRO A 6 -0.44 -14.83 -28.14
CA PRO A 6 -0.46 -16.04 -27.33
C PRO A 6 -1.90 -16.49 -27.06
N VAL A 7 -2.22 -17.76 -27.34
CA VAL A 7 -3.53 -18.32 -27.03
C VAL A 7 -3.65 -18.42 -25.51
N ALA A 8 -4.67 -17.79 -24.95
CA ALA A 8 -4.92 -17.82 -23.51
C ALA A 8 -5.16 -19.25 -23.02
N GLN A 9 -4.53 -19.60 -21.90
CA GLN A 9 -4.78 -20.88 -21.24
C GLN A 9 -5.78 -20.69 -20.10
N PRO A 10 -6.66 -21.68 -19.86
CA PRO A 10 -7.63 -21.60 -18.77
C PRO A 10 -6.91 -21.55 -17.43
N ALA A 11 -7.14 -20.50 -16.66
CA ALA A 11 -6.59 -20.39 -15.33
C ALA A 11 -7.39 -21.23 -14.30
N PRO A 12 -6.77 -21.74 -13.22
CA PRO A 12 -7.48 -22.57 -12.24
C PRO A 12 -8.67 -21.88 -11.58
N TRP A 13 -8.59 -20.56 -11.37
CA TRP A 13 -9.65 -19.76 -10.75
C TRP A 13 -10.89 -19.59 -11.63
N GLU A 14 -10.82 -19.84 -12.95
CA GLU A 14 -12.00 -19.76 -13.84
C GLU A 14 -13.08 -20.80 -13.50
N LYS A 15 -12.74 -21.83 -12.72
CA LYS A 15 -13.67 -22.87 -12.27
C LYS A 15 -14.40 -22.51 -10.97
N VAL A 16 -14.07 -21.37 -10.38
CA VAL A 16 -14.54 -20.93 -9.06
C VAL A 16 -15.47 -19.74 -9.24
N PRO A 17 -16.57 -19.60 -8.48
CA PRO A 17 -17.39 -18.40 -8.54
C PRO A 17 -16.62 -17.15 -8.13
N ASP A 18 -17.00 -15.99 -8.66
CA ASP A 18 -16.27 -14.74 -8.39
C ASP A 18 -16.19 -14.37 -6.91
N TYR A 19 -17.26 -14.57 -6.14
CA TYR A 19 -17.29 -14.28 -4.70
C TYR A 19 -16.37 -15.18 -3.86
N ASP A 20 -15.87 -16.27 -4.44
CA ASP A 20 -14.92 -17.20 -3.84
C ASP A 20 -13.49 -16.98 -4.37
N GLN A 21 -13.20 -15.88 -5.07
CA GLN A 21 -11.85 -15.56 -5.53
C GLN A 21 -11.36 -14.24 -4.93
N LEU A 22 -10.07 -14.16 -4.59
CA LEU A 22 -9.43 -12.95 -4.10
C LEU A 22 -8.13 -12.66 -4.88
N PHE A 23 -8.12 -11.60 -5.69
CA PHE A 23 -6.96 -11.14 -6.47
C PHE A 23 -6.24 -9.99 -5.78
N VAL A 24 -4.97 -10.19 -5.42
CA VAL A 24 -4.16 -9.18 -4.73
C VAL A 24 -2.84 -8.95 -5.45
N LEU A 25 -2.65 -7.75 -6.01
CA LEU A 25 -1.37 -7.29 -6.57
C LEU A 25 -0.54 -6.63 -5.48
N ILE A 26 0.74 -7.00 -5.35
CA ILE A 26 1.63 -6.42 -4.32
C ILE A 26 2.89 -5.91 -5.01
N THR A 27 3.22 -4.63 -4.84
CA THR A 27 4.47 -4.09 -5.39
C THR A 27 5.66 -4.34 -4.48
N GLY A 28 6.78 -4.78 -5.05
CA GLY A 28 8.04 -4.98 -4.31
C GLY A 28 7.97 -6.10 -3.29
N ALA A 29 7.55 -7.29 -3.70
CA ALA A 29 7.23 -8.41 -2.80
C ALA A 29 8.31 -9.52 -2.71
N ASN A 30 9.54 -9.24 -3.18
CA ASN A 30 10.61 -10.25 -3.16
C ASN A 30 11.31 -10.40 -1.79
N SER A 31 11.09 -9.47 -0.85
CA SER A 31 11.74 -9.47 0.47
C SER A 31 11.02 -8.52 1.43
N GLY A 32 11.42 -8.53 2.71
CA GLY A 32 10.99 -7.55 3.69
C GLY A 32 9.48 -7.50 3.89
N ILE A 33 8.92 -6.29 3.95
CA ILE A 33 7.50 -6.05 4.20
C ILE A 33 6.64 -6.63 3.07
N GLY A 34 6.99 -6.45 1.81
CA GLY A 34 6.21 -6.95 0.68
C GLY A 34 6.08 -8.48 0.66
N LEU A 35 7.17 -9.19 0.97
CA LEU A 35 7.11 -10.65 1.16
C LEU A 35 6.25 -11.02 2.38
N GLY A 36 6.38 -10.26 3.48
CA GLY A 36 5.57 -10.42 4.68
C GLY A 36 4.07 -10.21 4.43
N ILE A 37 3.68 -9.28 3.55
CA ILE A 37 2.29 -9.05 3.12
C ILE A 37 1.75 -10.29 2.41
N ALA A 38 2.49 -10.84 1.46
CA ALA A 38 2.09 -12.05 0.75
C ALA A 38 1.97 -13.26 1.69
N GLN A 39 2.93 -13.46 2.59
CA GLN A 39 2.91 -14.54 3.58
C GLN A 39 1.72 -14.41 4.54
N ARG A 40 1.50 -13.20 5.05
CA ARG A 40 0.40 -12.94 5.98
C ARG A 40 -0.97 -13.06 5.30
N LEU A 41 -1.10 -12.63 4.04
CA LEU A 41 -2.32 -12.87 3.26
C LEU A 41 -2.62 -14.36 3.13
N ILE A 42 -1.62 -15.21 2.90
CA ILE A 42 -1.79 -16.66 2.89
C ILE A 42 -2.38 -17.14 4.23
N ASP A 43 -1.78 -16.75 5.35
CA ASP A 43 -2.22 -17.20 6.67
C ASP A 43 -3.64 -16.72 7.01
N GLU A 44 -3.92 -15.43 6.82
CA GLU A 44 -5.23 -14.84 7.11
C GLU A 44 -6.31 -15.40 6.17
N PHE A 45 -5.99 -15.61 4.89
CA PHE A 45 -6.88 -16.26 3.93
C PHE A 45 -7.23 -17.69 4.36
N LEU A 46 -6.22 -18.49 4.69
CA LEU A 46 -6.42 -19.86 5.14
C LEU A 46 -7.20 -19.93 6.45
N ALA A 47 -7.02 -18.97 7.36
CA ALA A 47 -7.76 -18.92 8.61
C ALA A 47 -9.24 -18.54 8.43
N THR A 48 -9.54 -17.59 7.55
CA THR A 48 -10.85 -16.91 7.52
C THR A 48 -11.74 -17.29 6.34
N ARG A 49 -11.19 -17.55 5.15
CA ARG A 49 -11.99 -17.76 3.93
C ARG A 49 -12.53 -19.17 3.82
N SER A 50 -13.52 -19.39 2.95
CA SER A 50 -14.17 -20.69 2.78
C SER A 50 -13.17 -21.73 2.25
N LEU A 51 -13.50 -23.02 2.37
CA LEU A 51 -12.66 -24.09 1.83
C LEU A 51 -12.74 -24.19 0.30
N THR A 52 -13.68 -23.49 -0.33
CA THR A 52 -13.83 -23.40 -1.79
C THR A 52 -13.23 -22.14 -2.36
N SER A 53 -12.86 -21.16 -1.51
CA SER A 53 -12.28 -19.91 -2.00
C SER A 53 -10.85 -20.12 -2.52
N HIS A 54 -10.42 -19.29 -3.48
CA HIS A 54 -9.08 -19.24 -4.06
C HIS A 54 -8.41 -17.88 -3.81
N LEU A 55 -7.13 -17.91 -3.45
CA LEU A 55 -6.27 -16.74 -3.30
C LEU A 55 -5.33 -16.64 -4.50
N ILE A 56 -5.37 -15.52 -5.21
CA ILE A 56 -4.50 -15.22 -6.34
C ILE A 56 -3.60 -14.05 -5.92
N LEU A 57 -2.35 -14.36 -5.58
CA LEU A 57 -1.33 -13.35 -5.28
C LEU A 57 -0.55 -13.02 -6.55
N ILE A 58 -0.43 -11.72 -6.82
CA ILE A 58 0.34 -11.17 -7.93
C ILE A 58 1.49 -10.32 -7.37
N PRO A 59 2.54 -10.94 -6.80
CA PRO A 59 3.69 -10.20 -6.30
C PRO A 59 4.56 -9.70 -7.46
N THR A 60 4.89 -8.42 -7.48
CA THR A 60 5.81 -7.87 -8.49
C THR A 60 7.21 -7.67 -7.93
N THR A 61 8.20 -7.82 -8.82
CA THR A 61 9.62 -7.66 -8.49
C THR A 61 10.36 -6.94 -9.62
N ARG A 62 11.59 -6.49 -9.40
CA ARG A 62 12.38 -5.78 -10.44
C ARG A 62 12.90 -6.67 -11.57
N SER A 63 12.80 -8.01 -11.47
CA SER A 63 13.30 -8.89 -12.53
C SER A 63 12.71 -10.29 -12.52
N ALA A 64 12.72 -10.97 -13.67
CA ALA A 64 12.22 -12.34 -13.80
C ALA A 64 12.90 -13.31 -12.83
N LYS A 65 14.21 -13.14 -12.58
CA LYS A 65 14.96 -13.94 -11.59
C LYS A 65 14.42 -13.76 -10.17
N LYS A 66 14.14 -12.52 -9.75
CA LYS A 66 13.55 -12.24 -8.44
C LYS A 66 12.11 -12.74 -8.34
N SER A 67 11.33 -12.63 -9.41
CA SER A 67 9.99 -13.20 -9.49
C SER A 67 10.02 -14.72 -9.33
N LEU A 68 10.95 -15.40 -9.99
CA LEU A 68 11.14 -16.86 -9.87
C LEU A 68 11.45 -17.29 -8.43
N GLU A 69 12.35 -16.59 -7.76
CA GLU A 69 12.69 -16.82 -6.35
C GLU A 69 11.49 -16.55 -5.43
N THR A 70 10.76 -15.46 -5.68
CA THR A 70 9.57 -15.09 -4.90
C THR A 70 8.47 -16.15 -5.02
N ILE A 71 8.24 -16.69 -6.22
CA ILE A 71 7.28 -17.78 -6.44
C ILE A 71 7.67 -19.02 -5.64
N ARG A 72 8.94 -19.42 -5.69
CA ARG A 72 9.44 -20.59 -4.93
C ARG A 72 9.26 -20.39 -3.44
N THR A 73 9.63 -19.24 -2.91
CA THR A 73 9.49 -18.89 -1.49
C THR A 73 8.03 -18.91 -1.05
N LEU A 74 7.12 -18.30 -1.80
CA LEU A 74 5.70 -18.24 -1.43
C LEU A 74 4.99 -19.57 -1.59
N ARG A 75 5.31 -20.38 -2.61
CA ARG A 75 4.76 -21.75 -2.73
C ARG A 75 5.26 -22.67 -1.61
N ALA A 76 6.54 -22.56 -1.23
CA ALA A 76 7.07 -23.28 -0.08
C ALA A 76 6.40 -22.84 1.23
N TYR A 77 6.18 -21.53 1.41
CA TYR A 77 5.46 -20.98 2.56
C TYR A 77 4.02 -21.49 2.62
N ALA A 78 3.27 -21.40 1.52
CA ALA A 78 1.90 -21.91 1.42
C ALA A 78 1.81 -23.41 1.76
N THR A 79 2.77 -24.20 1.28
CA THR A 79 2.87 -25.63 1.60
C THR A 79 3.10 -25.84 3.09
N ALA A 80 4.06 -25.12 3.70
CA ALA A 80 4.36 -25.22 5.13
C ALA A 80 3.17 -24.80 6.01
N ALA A 81 2.47 -23.72 5.64
CA ALA A 81 1.27 -23.23 6.32
C ALA A 81 0.12 -24.24 6.22
N ALA A 82 -0.08 -24.86 5.05
CA ALA A 82 -1.09 -25.89 4.85
C ALA A 82 -0.76 -27.21 5.57
N GLN A 83 0.52 -27.57 5.71
CA GLN A 83 0.94 -28.76 6.46
C GLN A 83 0.86 -28.57 7.97
N ASN A 84 1.03 -27.35 8.45
CA ASN A 84 0.91 -26.98 9.87
C ASN A 84 -0.25 -26.00 10.10
N PRO A 85 -1.48 -26.37 9.74
CA PRO A 85 -2.58 -25.42 9.72
C PRO A 85 -2.95 -25.03 11.15
N VAL A 86 -3.38 -23.78 11.33
CA VAL A 86 -3.95 -23.29 12.59
C VAL A 86 -5.15 -24.17 12.97
N SER A 87 -5.39 -24.36 14.27
CA SER A 87 -6.44 -25.23 14.81
C SER A 87 -7.82 -24.99 14.19
N ILE A 88 -8.13 -23.72 13.88
CA ILE A 88 -9.39 -23.29 13.26
C ILE A 88 -9.56 -23.86 11.84
N LEU A 89 -8.51 -23.89 11.02
CA LEU A 89 -8.61 -24.47 9.67
C LEU A 89 -8.86 -25.98 9.75
N ARG A 90 -8.22 -26.67 10.71
CA ARG A 90 -8.42 -28.11 10.94
C ARG A 90 -9.84 -28.45 11.35
N SER A 91 -10.43 -27.66 12.25
CA SER A 91 -11.80 -27.89 12.71
C SER A 91 -12.81 -27.67 11.58
N ARG A 92 -12.61 -26.62 10.77
CA ARG A 92 -13.47 -26.30 9.62
C ARG A 92 -13.44 -27.37 8.53
N ALA A 93 -12.32 -28.09 8.37
CA ALA A 93 -12.16 -29.17 7.40
C ALA A 93 -12.62 -30.56 7.87
N GLY A 94 -13.39 -30.64 8.97
CA GLY A 94 -13.93 -31.90 9.48
C GLY A 94 -12.95 -32.73 10.33
N GLY A 95 -11.87 -32.13 10.82
CA GLY A 95 -10.93 -32.77 11.75
C GLY A 95 -9.78 -33.55 11.10
N LEU A 96 -8.97 -34.23 11.92
CA LEU A 96 -7.67 -34.81 11.54
C LEU A 96 -7.74 -35.86 10.41
N GLY A 97 -8.86 -36.58 10.31
CA GLY A 97 -9.03 -37.65 9.31
C GLY A 97 -9.46 -37.17 7.92
N SER A 98 -10.02 -35.96 7.82
CA SER A 98 -10.60 -35.42 6.59
C SER A 98 -9.77 -34.30 5.96
N TYR A 99 -8.86 -33.70 6.74
CA TYR A 99 -8.01 -32.61 6.27
C TYR A 99 -6.90 -33.12 5.34
N ARG A 100 -6.90 -32.62 4.10
CA ARG A 100 -5.84 -32.86 3.11
C ARG A 100 -5.17 -31.53 2.81
N TRP A 101 -3.91 -31.39 3.19
CA TRP A 101 -3.16 -30.14 3.00
C TRP A 101 -2.97 -29.80 1.51
N GLN A 102 -2.97 -30.80 0.63
CA GLN A 102 -2.88 -30.60 -0.82
C GLN A 102 -4.05 -29.78 -1.35
N ASP A 103 -5.27 -30.12 -0.94
CA ASP A 103 -6.49 -29.40 -1.32
C ASP A 103 -6.44 -27.94 -0.82
N THR A 104 -5.77 -27.68 0.30
CA THR A 104 -5.51 -26.32 0.80
C THR A 104 -4.52 -25.56 -0.09
N VAL A 105 -3.42 -26.19 -0.51
CA VAL A 105 -2.39 -25.55 -1.34
C VAL A 105 -2.88 -25.29 -2.76
N GLU A 106 -3.72 -26.16 -3.31
CA GLU A 106 -4.30 -26.03 -4.66
C GLU A 106 -5.12 -24.74 -4.85
N ARG A 107 -5.55 -24.11 -3.76
CA ARG A 107 -6.32 -22.86 -3.74
C ARG A 107 -5.45 -21.60 -3.66
N ILE A 108 -4.12 -21.73 -3.57
CA ILE A 108 -3.19 -20.61 -3.47
C ILE A 108 -2.39 -20.52 -4.77
N HIS A 109 -2.63 -19.47 -5.54
CA HIS A 109 -1.99 -19.22 -6.82
C HIS A 109 -1.03 -18.05 -6.71
N ILE A 110 0.22 -18.25 -7.16
CA ILE A 110 1.26 -17.21 -7.15
C ILE A 110 1.66 -16.90 -8.59
N LEU A 111 1.28 -15.71 -9.07
CA LEU A 111 1.60 -15.16 -10.38
C LEU A 111 2.56 -13.99 -10.23
N SER A 112 3.88 -14.21 -10.31
CA SER A 112 4.85 -13.13 -10.11
C SER A 112 5.32 -12.51 -11.41
N LEU A 113 5.24 -11.18 -11.49
CA LEU A 113 5.54 -10.40 -12.69
C LEU A 113 6.67 -9.40 -12.43
N SER A 114 7.38 -8.99 -13.49
CA SER A 114 8.41 -7.96 -13.39
C SER A 114 7.80 -6.57 -13.56
N LEU A 115 8.14 -5.65 -12.67
CA LEU A 115 7.71 -4.26 -12.69
C LEU A 115 8.83 -3.37 -12.13
N ASP A 116 9.23 -2.39 -12.92
CA ASP A 116 10.06 -1.28 -12.46
C ASP A 116 9.21 -0.01 -12.47
N LEU A 117 8.97 0.57 -11.29
CA LEU A 117 8.15 1.76 -11.14
C LEU A 117 8.79 3.01 -11.75
N CYS A 118 10.10 2.99 -11.97
CA CYS A 118 10.84 4.09 -12.58
C CYS A 118 10.93 4.00 -14.10
N ASP A 119 10.53 2.88 -14.72
CA ASP A 119 10.37 2.73 -16.17
C ASP A 119 8.89 2.91 -16.53
N LEU A 120 8.48 4.15 -16.81
CA LEU A 120 7.10 4.49 -17.11
C LEU A 120 6.61 3.78 -18.37
N LYS A 121 7.44 3.62 -19.41
CA LYS A 121 7.04 2.86 -20.61
C LYS A 121 6.78 1.39 -20.27
N GLY A 122 7.70 0.77 -19.55
CA GLY A 122 7.54 -0.61 -19.07
C GLY A 122 6.36 -0.78 -18.11
N LEU A 123 6.09 0.21 -17.28
CA LEU A 123 4.96 0.24 -16.34
C LEU A 123 3.61 0.27 -17.06
N TYR A 124 3.44 1.14 -18.07
CA TYR A 124 2.21 1.19 -18.84
C TYR A 124 2.03 -0.09 -19.67
N ALA A 125 3.09 -0.60 -20.29
CA ALA A 125 3.06 -1.89 -20.99
C ALA A 125 2.70 -3.06 -20.06
N PHE A 126 3.21 -3.04 -18.82
CA PHE A 126 2.85 -4.00 -17.78
C PHE A 126 1.36 -3.92 -17.44
N ALA A 127 0.83 -2.72 -17.21
CA ALA A 127 -0.57 -2.51 -16.88
C ALA A 127 -1.49 -2.94 -18.03
N ASP A 128 -1.13 -2.59 -19.27
CA ASP A 128 -1.86 -3.00 -20.48
C ASP A 128 -1.91 -4.51 -20.66
N ALA A 129 -0.77 -5.17 -20.40
CA ALA A 129 -0.70 -6.63 -20.46
C ALA A 129 -1.63 -7.27 -19.41
N LEU A 130 -1.69 -6.70 -18.20
CA LEU A 130 -2.53 -7.20 -17.12
C LEU A 130 -4.03 -6.94 -17.39
N CYS A 131 -4.38 -5.78 -17.96
CA CYS A 131 -5.76 -5.39 -18.25
C CYS A 131 -6.35 -6.09 -19.48
N SER A 132 -5.58 -6.20 -20.57
CA SER A 132 -6.13 -6.53 -21.89
C SER A 132 -5.59 -7.83 -22.50
N ASN A 133 -4.45 -8.33 -22.00
CA ASN A 133 -3.77 -9.46 -22.61
C ASN A 133 -3.72 -10.66 -21.64
N THR A 134 -2.70 -11.48 -21.83
CA THR A 134 -2.40 -12.62 -20.96
C THR A 134 -1.03 -12.43 -20.36
N VAL A 135 -0.86 -12.90 -19.13
CA VAL A 135 0.41 -12.83 -18.39
C VAL A 135 0.87 -14.24 -18.01
N SER A 136 2.17 -14.38 -17.76
CA SER A 136 2.80 -15.66 -17.45
C SER A 136 3.78 -15.50 -16.29
N ASN A 137 3.90 -16.54 -15.47
CA ASN A 137 5.08 -16.71 -14.63
C ASN A 137 6.35 -16.82 -15.49
N PRO A 138 7.52 -16.40 -14.98
CA PRO A 138 8.78 -16.52 -15.69
C PRO A 138 9.15 -18.00 -15.94
N ASP A 139 9.91 -18.25 -17.00
CA ASP A 139 10.44 -19.59 -17.30
C ASP A 139 11.39 -20.08 -16.18
N GLY A 140 11.50 -21.40 -16.03
CA GLY A 140 12.38 -22.06 -15.05
C GLY A 140 11.68 -22.65 -13.82
N LEU A 141 10.35 -22.77 -13.85
CA LEU A 141 9.54 -23.50 -12.88
C LEU A 141 9.07 -24.84 -13.48
N GLU A 142 9.40 -25.93 -12.79
CA GLU A 142 8.92 -27.26 -13.15
C GLU A 142 7.41 -27.35 -12.90
N GLY A 143 6.65 -27.88 -13.87
CA GLY A 143 5.20 -28.03 -13.76
C GLY A 143 4.41 -26.72 -13.72
N GLU A 144 5.00 -25.60 -14.16
CA GLU A 144 4.33 -24.30 -14.12
C GLU A 144 3.08 -24.26 -14.99
N TYR A 145 1.95 -23.91 -14.36
CA TYR A 145 0.63 -23.90 -14.97
C TYR A 145 0.06 -22.49 -15.22
N LEU A 146 0.64 -21.44 -14.64
CA LEU A 146 0.19 -20.06 -14.87
C LEU A 146 0.95 -19.45 -16.05
N LYS A 147 0.60 -19.91 -17.25
CA LYS A 147 1.15 -19.45 -18.52
C LYS A 147 0.03 -18.93 -19.42
N ASN A 148 0.18 -17.71 -19.93
CA ASN A 148 -0.81 -17.01 -20.75
C ASN A 148 -2.20 -17.01 -20.11
N VAL A 149 -2.26 -16.73 -18.80
CA VAL A 149 -3.51 -16.63 -18.04
C VAL A 149 -4.04 -15.19 -18.07
N ARG A 150 -5.36 -15.02 -17.95
CA ARG A 150 -5.99 -13.70 -17.83
C ARG A 150 -6.26 -13.38 -16.37
N VAL A 151 -6.07 -12.10 -16.01
CA VAL A 151 -6.47 -11.56 -14.72
C VAL A 151 -7.76 -10.77 -14.93
N PRO A 152 -8.93 -11.29 -14.50
CA PRO A 152 -10.21 -10.68 -14.84
C PRO A 152 -10.46 -9.37 -14.07
N ARG A 153 -9.83 -9.24 -12.89
CA ARG A 153 -9.98 -8.11 -11.99
C ARG A 153 -8.87 -8.10 -10.93
N LEU A 154 -8.80 -7.01 -10.18
CA LEU A 154 -8.01 -6.88 -8.95
C LEU A 154 -8.95 -6.48 -7.82
N ASP A 155 -8.99 -7.26 -6.75
CA ASP A 155 -9.80 -6.92 -5.56
C ASP A 155 -9.02 -5.98 -4.65
N SER A 156 -7.69 -6.09 -4.63
CA SER A 156 -6.82 -5.13 -3.96
C SER A 156 -5.48 -4.97 -4.68
N VAL A 157 -4.96 -3.75 -4.67
CA VAL A 157 -3.57 -3.44 -5.00
C VAL A 157 -2.88 -2.88 -3.76
N VAL A 158 -1.74 -3.46 -3.38
CA VAL A 158 -0.95 -3.03 -2.23
C VAL A 158 0.35 -2.42 -2.73
N TYR A 159 0.42 -1.09 -2.72
CA TYR A 159 1.59 -0.32 -3.13
C TYR A 159 2.59 -0.24 -2.00
N ASN A 160 3.43 -1.28 -1.90
CA ASN A 160 4.45 -1.46 -0.88
C ASN A 160 5.86 -1.08 -1.36
N ALA A 161 6.15 -1.24 -2.66
CA ALA A 161 7.47 -0.96 -3.18
C ALA A 161 7.91 0.47 -2.82
N ALA A 162 9.11 0.59 -2.28
CA ALA A 162 9.67 1.87 -1.90
C ALA A 162 11.18 1.83 -2.04
N TYR A 163 11.75 3.01 -2.23
CA TYR A 163 13.18 3.23 -2.31
C TYR A 163 13.48 4.55 -1.59
N GLY A 164 14.62 4.63 -0.92
CA GLY A 164 15.11 5.87 -0.33
C GLY A 164 16.63 5.89 -0.32
N GLY A 165 17.20 7.09 -0.29
CA GLY A 165 18.65 7.31 -0.28
C GLY A 165 19.09 7.85 1.08
N TRP A 166 20.01 7.15 1.75
CA TRP A 166 20.68 7.62 2.94
C TRP A 166 22.18 7.35 2.86
N GLU A 167 22.99 8.29 3.33
CA GLU A 167 24.46 8.18 3.35
C GLU A 167 24.96 7.56 4.66
N GLY A 168 24.23 7.75 5.76
CA GLY A 168 24.62 7.23 7.07
C GLY A 168 23.86 7.85 8.24
N VAL A 169 24.46 7.73 9.43
CA VAL A 169 23.93 8.24 10.70
C VAL A 169 24.79 9.40 11.20
N ASN A 170 24.16 10.53 11.55
CA ASN A 170 24.78 11.54 12.39
C ASN A 170 24.84 11.05 13.85
N TRP A 171 25.91 10.35 14.21
CA TRP A 171 26.07 9.75 15.54
C TRP A 171 26.04 10.76 16.69
N GLY A 172 26.59 11.97 16.50
CA GLY A 172 26.49 13.04 17.49
C GLY A 172 25.05 13.49 17.69
N GLY A 173 24.28 13.61 16.60
CA GLY A 173 22.84 13.86 16.62
C GLY A 173 22.05 12.73 17.29
N ALA A 174 22.39 11.47 17.01
CA ALA A 174 21.75 10.31 17.61
C ALA A 174 21.96 10.26 19.14
N ILE A 175 23.20 10.49 19.60
CA ILE A 175 23.52 10.55 21.03
C ILE A 175 22.75 11.71 21.69
N LYS A 176 22.76 12.89 21.07
CA LYS A 176 22.00 14.04 21.57
C LYS A 176 20.50 13.73 21.65
N SER A 177 19.92 13.13 20.61
CA SER A 177 18.51 12.74 20.59
C SER A 177 18.21 11.76 21.71
N PHE A 178 19.05 10.74 21.91
CA PHE A 178 18.86 9.76 22.99
C PHE A 178 18.80 10.42 24.37
N PHE A 179 19.73 11.33 24.68
CA PHE A 179 19.76 12.00 25.99
C PHE A 179 18.70 13.10 26.16
N THR A 180 18.21 13.71 25.08
CA THR A 180 17.24 14.81 25.15
C THR A 180 15.79 14.37 25.02
N LYS A 181 15.53 13.36 24.18
CA LYS A 181 14.19 12.85 23.86
C LYS A 181 13.92 11.44 24.42
N GLY A 182 14.96 10.73 24.83
CA GLY A 182 14.88 9.35 25.30
C GLY A 182 14.96 8.30 24.17
N LEU A 183 15.07 7.03 24.58
CA LEU A 183 15.21 5.88 23.68
C LEU A 183 14.03 5.75 22.70
N LEU A 184 12.80 5.81 23.23
CA LEU A 184 11.59 5.56 22.44
C LEU A 184 11.45 6.57 21.31
N GLU A 185 11.55 7.86 21.60
CA GLU A 185 11.44 8.89 20.57
C GLU A 185 12.57 8.78 19.56
N THR A 186 13.82 8.58 20.02
CA THR A 186 15.00 8.48 19.16
C THR A 186 14.92 7.31 18.19
N ALA A 187 14.40 6.16 18.64
CA ALA A 187 14.23 4.98 17.80
C ALA A 187 12.97 5.03 16.93
N THR A 188 11.92 5.72 17.39
CA THR A 188 10.64 5.81 16.67
C THR A 188 10.66 6.89 15.58
N TYR A 189 11.16 8.07 15.90
CA TYR A 189 11.15 9.27 15.05
C TYR A 189 12.58 9.83 14.93
N PRO A 190 13.49 9.09 14.26
CA PRO A 190 14.89 9.48 14.18
C PRO A 190 15.09 10.73 13.32
N ASP A 191 15.77 11.74 13.85
CA ASP A 191 16.13 12.99 13.15
C ASP A 191 17.63 13.08 12.80
N PHE A 192 18.33 11.95 12.91
CA PHE A 192 19.78 11.83 12.72
C PHE A 192 20.16 10.95 11.52
N LYS A 193 19.18 10.59 10.68
CA LYS A 193 19.43 9.91 9.41
C LYS A 193 19.92 10.95 8.39
N ASN A 194 21.10 10.73 7.82
CA ASN A 194 21.61 11.58 6.74
C ASN A 194 20.94 11.14 5.43
N ALA A 195 19.75 11.67 5.16
CA ALA A 195 19.03 11.44 3.92
C ALA A 195 19.72 12.19 2.75
N LEU A 196 19.77 11.53 1.60
CA LEU A 196 20.32 12.09 0.38
C LEU A 196 19.21 12.75 -0.45
N PRO A 197 19.53 13.77 -1.26
CA PRO A 197 18.62 14.25 -2.30
C PRO A 197 18.21 13.14 -3.26
N THR A 198 17.05 13.26 -3.91
CA THR A 198 16.65 12.30 -4.94
C THR A 198 17.63 12.31 -6.12
N CYS A 199 17.93 11.13 -6.66
CA CYS A 199 18.56 11.05 -7.97
C CYS A 199 17.56 11.45 -9.07
N ILE A 200 18.10 11.87 -10.22
CA ILE A 200 17.33 12.25 -11.41
C ILE A 200 17.26 11.06 -12.36
N LEU A 201 16.05 10.62 -12.73
CA LEU A 201 15.87 9.47 -13.62
C LEU A 201 16.32 9.78 -15.06
N ASN A 202 16.24 11.04 -15.49
CA ASN A 202 16.68 11.49 -16.81
C ASN A 202 18.17 11.26 -17.05
N GLU A 203 18.98 11.23 -15.99
CA GLU A 203 20.43 10.98 -16.07
C GLU A 203 20.76 9.49 -16.22
N ARG A 204 19.77 8.60 -16.14
CA ARG A 204 19.95 7.15 -16.23
C ARG A 204 19.66 6.67 -17.66
N PRO A 205 20.69 6.29 -18.44
CA PRO A 205 20.53 5.98 -19.86
C PRO A 205 19.55 4.83 -20.14
N ASN A 206 19.38 3.93 -19.19
CA ASN A 206 18.51 2.76 -19.30
C ASN A 206 17.01 3.10 -19.40
N TYR A 207 16.56 4.27 -18.93
CA TYR A 207 15.15 4.67 -19.07
C TYR A 207 14.88 5.48 -20.35
N GLY A 208 15.90 6.09 -20.94
CA GLY A 208 15.75 6.85 -22.19
C GLY A 208 14.84 8.08 -22.08
N TYR A 209 14.79 8.72 -20.90
CA TYR A 209 14.02 9.95 -20.69
C TYR A 209 14.71 11.18 -21.29
N PRO A 210 13.95 12.22 -21.70
CA PRO A 210 14.51 13.44 -22.28
C PRO A 210 15.32 14.23 -21.24
N GLU A 211 16.06 15.25 -21.66
CA GLU A 211 16.82 16.10 -20.72
C GLU A 211 15.91 16.85 -19.73
N LYS A 212 14.73 17.30 -20.19
CA LYS A 212 13.71 17.97 -19.37
C LYS A 212 12.30 17.62 -19.84
N PRO A 213 11.28 17.73 -18.98
CA PRO A 213 11.34 17.99 -17.53
C PRO A 213 12.05 16.87 -16.75
N LEU A 214 12.54 17.20 -15.55
CA LEU A 214 13.21 16.24 -14.68
C LEU A 214 12.20 15.38 -13.92
N LEU A 215 12.60 14.15 -13.60
CA LEU A 215 11.82 13.20 -12.81
C LEU A 215 12.68 12.62 -11.67
N GLY A 216 12.21 12.83 -10.43
CA GLY A 216 12.88 12.34 -9.24
C GLY A 216 12.68 10.83 -9.06
N GLU A 217 13.76 10.09 -8.84
CA GLU A 217 13.72 8.64 -8.61
C GLU A 217 12.90 8.24 -7.38
N VAL A 218 13.12 8.88 -6.23
CA VAL A 218 12.45 8.50 -4.98
C VAL A 218 10.96 8.81 -5.05
N PHE A 219 10.62 9.99 -5.56
CA PHE A 219 9.25 10.40 -5.85
C PHE A 219 8.54 9.38 -6.77
N THR A 220 9.20 8.96 -7.86
CA THR A 220 8.65 8.00 -8.82
C THR A 220 8.51 6.61 -8.24
N ALA A 221 9.54 6.09 -7.59
CA ALA A 221 9.55 4.75 -7.02
C ALA A 221 8.56 4.58 -5.86
N CYS A 222 8.31 5.62 -5.07
CA CYS A 222 7.43 5.56 -3.90
C CYS A 222 5.99 5.98 -4.20
N THR A 223 5.80 6.99 -5.05
CA THR A 223 4.49 7.66 -5.20
C THR A 223 4.03 7.76 -6.65
N PHE A 224 4.80 8.40 -7.53
CA PHE A 224 4.31 8.75 -8.87
C PHE A 224 4.19 7.57 -9.84
N GLY A 225 5.12 6.60 -9.80
CA GLY A 225 4.98 5.37 -10.59
C GLY A 225 3.74 4.59 -10.18
N HIS A 226 3.49 4.45 -8.88
CA HIS A 226 2.24 3.85 -8.38
C HIS A 226 1.01 4.63 -8.82
N TYR A 227 1.06 5.96 -8.79
CA TYR A 227 -0.05 6.82 -9.22
C TYR A 227 -0.41 6.57 -10.70
N CYS A 228 0.60 6.57 -11.58
CA CYS A 228 0.40 6.24 -13.00
C CYS A 228 -0.13 4.81 -13.18
N LEU A 229 0.41 3.85 -12.42
CA LEU A 229 -0.03 2.47 -12.43
C LEU A 229 -1.50 2.34 -12.02
N THR A 230 -1.95 3.10 -11.00
CA THR A 230 -3.35 3.08 -10.56
C THR A 230 -4.29 3.55 -11.66
N HIS A 231 -3.95 4.66 -12.33
CA HIS A 231 -4.74 5.18 -13.46
C HIS A 231 -4.91 4.12 -14.54
N ARG A 232 -3.82 3.42 -14.88
CA ARG A 232 -3.86 2.40 -15.93
C ARG A 232 -4.53 1.10 -15.50
N LEU A 233 -4.47 0.74 -14.22
CA LEU A 233 -5.15 -0.43 -13.64
C LEU A 233 -6.62 -0.18 -13.27
N LYS A 234 -7.13 1.06 -13.40
CA LYS A 234 -8.52 1.42 -13.08
C LYS A 234 -9.54 0.41 -13.65
N PRO A 235 -9.45 -0.06 -14.91
CA PRO A 235 -10.41 -1.03 -15.45
C PRO A 235 -10.49 -2.36 -14.68
N LEU A 236 -9.40 -2.81 -14.05
CA LEU A 236 -9.39 -4.03 -13.22
C LEU A 236 -9.90 -3.78 -11.80
N LEU A 237 -9.99 -2.53 -11.37
CA LEU A 237 -10.35 -2.11 -10.01
C LEU A 237 -11.80 -1.60 -9.90
N THR A 238 -12.34 -1.09 -11.00
CA THR A 238 -13.74 -0.63 -11.09
C THR A 238 -14.71 -1.82 -11.14
N ARG A 239 -15.91 -1.65 -10.59
CA ARG A 239 -16.99 -2.65 -10.57
C ARG A 239 -18.32 -2.03 -10.98
N GLN A 240 -19.26 -2.85 -11.43
CA GLN A 240 -20.66 -2.41 -11.56
C GLN A 240 -21.27 -2.18 -10.17
N GLN A 241 -22.20 -1.23 -10.06
CA GLN A 241 -22.82 -0.84 -8.78
C GLN A 241 -23.61 -1.96 -8.09
N ASP A 242 -24.19 -2.87 -8.87
CA ASP A 242 -24.94 -4.05 -8.41
C ASP A 242 -24.06 -5.30 -8.23
N SER A 243 -22.74 -5.16 -8.38
CA SER A 243 -21.78 -6.22 -8.12
C SER A 243 -21.91 -6.77 -6.70
N VAL A 244 -21.90 -8.10 -6.57
CA VAL A 244 -21.83 -8.79 -5.27
C VAL A 244 -20.46 -8.64 -4.60
N LEU A 245 -19.43 -8.27 -5.36
CA LEU A 245 -18.09 -8.01 -4.86
C LEU A 245 -17.99 -6.59 -4.30
N ALA A 246 -17.20 -6.44 -3.24
CA ALA A 246 -16.82 -5.14 -2.71
C ALA A 246 -16.07 -4.30 -3.79
N PRO A 247 -16.06 -2.96 -3.65
CA PRO A 247 -15.23 -2.09 -4.48
C PRO A 247 -13.76 -2.52 -4.42
N GLY A 248 -13.03 -2.35 -5.54
CA GLY A 248 -11.59 -2.56 -5.56
C GLY A 248 -10.88 -1.65 -4.55
N ARG A 249 -9.78 -2.12 -3.98
CA ARG A 249 -9.04 -1.37 -2.94
C ARG A 249 -7.65 -1.00 -3.40
N ILE A 250 -7.27 0.26 -3.20
CA ILE A 250 -5.92 0.76 -3.41
C ILE A 250 -5.32 1.05 -2.03
N ILE A 251 -4.33 0.24 -1.62
CA ILE A 251 -3.72 0.32 -0.30
C ILE A 251 -2.29 0.84 -0.44
N TRP A 252 -2.08 2.08 -0.03
CA TRP A 252 -0.77 2.73 -0.08
C TRP A 252 0.05 2.45 1.18
N SER A 253 1.34 2.17 1.00
CA SER A 253 2.29 2.05 2.11
C SER A 253 3.05 3.36 2.33
N SER A 254 2.65 4.09 3.36
CA SER A 254 3.31 5.27 3.90
C SER A 254 4.34 4.91 5.00
N SER A 255 4.82 5.89 5.75
CA SER A 255 5.78 5.77 6.85
C SER A 255 5.35 6.60 8.07
N ILE A 256 5.75 6.20 9.28
CA ILE A 256 5.61 7.08 10.46
C ILE A 256 6.46 8.36 10.37
N GLU A 257 7.45 8.38 9.46
CA GLU A 257 8.38 9.50 9.24
C GLU A 257 7.83 10.55 8.25
N ALA A 258 6.57 10.42 7.83
CA ALA A 258 5.88 11.33 6.91
C ALA A 258 5.49 12.66 7.61
N HIS A 259 6.49 13.44 8.00
CA HIS A 259 6.31 14.67 8.78
C HIS A 259 5.92 15.87 7.92
N ARG A 260 5.24 16.85 8.53
CA ARG A 260 4.82 18.11 7.89
C ARG A 260 5.96 18.81 7.15
N ASN A 261 7.12 18.91 7.78
CA ASN A 261 8.26 19.67 7.28
C ASN A 261 9.06 18.96 6.16
N THR A 262 8.64 17.77 5.73
CA THR A 262 9.35 16.98 4.71
C THR A 262 8.82 17.22 3.30
N LEU A 263 7.58 17.68 3.15
CA LEU A 263 6.99 18.03 1.86
C LEU A 263 7.01 19.53 1.62
N ALA A 264 7.36 19.91 0.39
CA ALA A 264 7.24 21.27 -0.11
C ALA A 264 6.23 21.30 -1.27
N ALA A 265 5.27 22.21 -1.21
CA ALA A 265 4.31 22.37 -2.31
C ALA A 265 4.99 22.86 -3.61
N ASP A 266 6.09 23.60 -3.50
CA ASP A 266 6.89 24.12 -4.61
C ASP A 266 7.96 23.13 -5.13
N ASP A 267 8.18 22.02 -4.43
CA ASP A 267 9.14 20.97 -4.78
C ASP A 267 8.57 19.59 -4.39
N ILE A 268 7.44 19.23 -4.99
CA ILE A 268 6.71 17.98 -4.71
C ILE A 268 7.56 16.73 -5.00
N GLN A 269 8.54 16.83 -5.91
CA GLN A 269 9.47 15.74 -6.22
C GLN A 269 10.69 15.69 -5.29
N CYS A 270 10.87 16.70 -4.43
CA CYS A 270 11.96 16.84 -3.46
C CYS A 270 13.35 16.80 -4.12
N PHE A 271 13.56 17.62 -5.16
CA PHE A 271 14.84 17.74 -5.86
C PHE A 271 15.93 18.38 -5.01
N ASN A 272 15.58 19.37 -4.18
CA ASN A 272 16.56 20.25 -3.56
C ASN A 272 16.77 20.01 -2.06
N ARG A 273 16.10 19.00 -1.47
CA ARG A 273 16.09 18.78 -0.01
C ARG A 273 16.52 17.36 0.37
N PRO A 274 17.21 17.19 1.52
CA PRO A 274 17.64 15.88 2.02
C PRO A 274 16.51 15.20 2.80
N ALA A 275 15.37 14.94 2.16
CA ALA A 275 14.21 14.27 2.77
C ALA A 275 13.28 13.62 1.72
N ALA A 276 13.85 13.14 0.60
CA ALA A 276 13.05 12.71 -0.55
C ALA A 276 12.11 11.54 -0.21
N TYR A 277 12.54 10.61 0.64
CA TYR A 277 11.71 9.48 1.07
C TYR A 277 10.54 9.96 1.92
N GLU A 278 10.83 10.73 2.97
CA GLU A 278 9.84 11.25 3.90
C GLU A 278 8.84 12.17 3.17
N SER A 279 9.33 12.99 2.25
CA SER A 279 8.53 13.85 1.37
C SER A 279 7.55 13.05 0.51
N ALA A 280 8.02 11.99 -0.15
CA ALA A 280 7.17 11.12 -0.96
C ALA A 280 6.10 10.42 -0.12
N LYS A 281 6.42 10.01 1.11
CA LYS A 281 5.47 9.38 2.05
C LYS A 281 4.47 10.38 2.62
N ARG A 282 4.88 11.63 2.88
CA ARG A 282 3.97 12.73 3.23
C ARG A 282 2.99 13.05 2.11
N LEU A 283 3.48 13.08 0.86
CA LEU A 283 2.61 13.22 -0.30
C LEU A 283 1.59 12.08 -0.40
N THR A 284 2.01 10.84 -0.16
CA THR A 284 1.10 9.68 -0.10
C THR A 284 0.01 9.85 0.96
N ASP A 285 0.37 10.28 2.18
CA ASP A 285 -0.62 10.54 3.24
C ASP A 285 -1.64 11.58 2.78
N ILE A 286 -1.18 12.70 2.23
CA ILE A 286 -2.04 13.80 1.76
C ILE A 286 -2.98 13.29 0.66
N LEU A 287 -2.47 12.62 -0.38
CA LEU A 287 -3.30 12.12 -1.48
C LEU A 287 -4.39 11.16 -0.99
N CYS A 288 -4.06 10.21 -0.11
CA CYS A 288 -5.01 9.24 0.42
C CYS A 288 -6.08 9.88 1.31
N LEU A 289 -5.65 10.64 2.31
CA LEU A 289 -6.56 11.17 3.35
C LEU A 289 -7.49 12.26 2.81
N THR A 290 -7.10 12.92 1.72
CA THR A 290 -7.91 13.97 1.07
C THR A 290 -8.75 13.46 -0.10
N SER A 291 -8.60 12.18 -0.49
CA SER A 291 -9.18 11.62 -1.71
C SER A 291 -10.71 11.63 -1.77
N THR A 292 -11.39 11.68 -0.63
CA THR A 292 -12.85 11.71 -0.51
C THR A 292 -13.42 13.13 -0.35
N LEU A 293 -12.57 14.16 -0.27
CA LEU A 293 -13.01 15.53 -0.04
C LEU A 293 -13.70 16.13 -1.27
N PRO A 294 -14.80 16.90 -1.10
CA PRO A 294 -15.57 17.45 -2.23
C PRO A 294 -14.76 18.29 -3.21
N HIS A 295 -13.89 19.18 -2.72
CA HIS A 295 -13.07 20.06 -3.57
C HIS A 295 -11.85 19.36 -4.19
N VAL A 296 -11.53 18.13 -3.75
CA VAL A 296 -10.50 17.27 -4.33
C VAL A 296 -11.07 16.38 -5.45
N GLN A 297 -12.37 16.04 -5.38
CA GLN A 297 -13.05 15.19 -6.37
C GLN A 297 -12.80 15.61 -7.84
N PRO A 298 -12.80 16.89 -8.23
CA PRO A 298 -12.54 17.29 -9.61
C PRO A 298 -11.21 16.77 -10.18
N HIS A 299 -10.21 16.54 -9.32
CA HIS A 299 -8.92 15.99 -9.69
C HIS A 299 -8.87 14.47 -9.51
N ALA A 300 -9.48 13.95 -8.43
CA ALA A 300 -9.45 12.53 -8.07
C ALA A 300 -10.41 11.66 -8.90
N GLN A 301 -11.48 12.22 -9.46
CA GLN A 301 -12.53 11.47 -10.16
C GLN A 301 -12.01 10.67 -11.35
N SER A 302 -10.99 11.19 -12.05
CA SER A 302 -10.34 10.46 -13.15
C SER A 302 -9.80 9.11 -12.69
N LEU A 303 -9.28 9.03 -11.46
CA LEU A 303 -8.74 7.83 -10.84
C LEU A 303 -9.79 6.98 -10.12
N LEU A 304 -10.63 7.61 -9.29
CA LEU A 304 -11.53 6.93 -8.34
C LEU A 304 -12.98 6.80 -8.81
N GLY A 305 -13.34 7.42 -9.94
CA GLY A 305 -14.73 7.54 -10.38
C GLY A 305 -15.52 8.56 -9.56
N ALA A 306 -16.82 8.69 -9.84
CA ALA A 306 -17.69 9.60 -9.08
C ALA A 306 -17.88 9.08 -7.65
N GLY A 307 -17.49 9.89 -6.65
CA GLY A 307 -17.66 9.57 -5.25
C GLY A 307 -19.13 9.45 -4.85
N ARG A 308 -19.47 8.44 -4.06
CA ARG A 308 -20.82 8.27 -3.51
C ARG A 308 -21.10 9.38 -2.48
N ARG A 309 -21.92 10.38 -2.80
CA ARG A 309 -22.43 11.33 -1.78
C ARG A 309 -23.30 10.55 -0.79
N ARG A 310 -22.87 10.44 0.48
CA ARG A 310 -23.79 10.07 1.57
C ARG A 310 -24.84 11.19 1.72
N PRO A 311 -26.13 10.88 1.93
CA PRO A 311 -27.09 11.89 2.34
C PRO A 311 -26.64 12.45 3.70
N ARG A 312 -26.45 13.77 3.80
CA ARG A 312 -26.23 14.43 5.09
C ARG A 312 -27.49 14.23 5.95
N THR A 313 -27.40 13.44 7.01
CA THR A 313 -28.40 13.44 8.09
C THR A 313 -28.14 14.65 8.98
N HIS A 314 -28.53 15.85 8.57
CA HIS A 314 -28.91 16.95 9.45
C HIS A 314 -29.61 18.03 8.60
N SER A 315 -30.80 18.39 9.06
CA SER A 315 -31.61 19.48 8.51
C SER A 315 -30.80 20.78 8.50
N ASP A 316 -30.65 21.41 7.34
CA ASP A 316 -30.82 22.86 7.19
C ASP A 316 -31.01 23.20 5.71
N SER A 317 -32.00 24.07 5.50
CA SER A 317 -32.56 24.70 4.30
C SER A 317 -31.82 24.60 2.96
N GLU A 318 -32.60 24.13 1.98
CA GLU A 318 -32.60 24.33 0.52
C GLU A 318 -31.64 25.39 -0.07
N THR A 319 -30.76 24.92 -0.95
CA THR A 319 -30.51 25.56 -2.25
C THR A 319 -30.13 24.46 -3.24
N GLU A 320 -31.08 24.05 -4.09
CA GLU A 320 -30.83 23.11 -5.18
C GLU A 320 -29.96 23.81 -6.23
N VAL A 321 -28.68 23.46 -6.27
CA VAL A 321 -27.84 23.69 -7.44
C VAL A 321 -27.87 22.38 -8.24
N GLU A 322 -28.53 22.41 -9.40
CA GLU A 322 -28.43 21.37 -10.42
C GLU A 322 -26.99 21.32 -10.94
N ASP A 323 -26.15 20.46 -10.35
CA ASP A 323 -24.82 20.18 -10.88
C ASP A 323 -24.80 18.81 -11.57
N ALA A 324 -24.37 18.83 -12.84
CA ALA A 324 -24.31 17.71 -13.75
C ALA A 324 -23.46 16.54 -13.23
N SER A 325 -24.10 15.54 -12.61
CA SER A 325 -23.49 14.27 -12.21
C SER A 325 -23.33 13.34 -13.41
N GLY A 326 -22.15 13.35 -14.04
CA GLY A 326 -21.78 12.34 -15.02
C GLY A 326 -21.35 11.04 -14.32
N ASP A 327 -22.30 10.17 -14.00
CA ASP A 327 -21.98 8.80 -13.58
C ASP A 327 -21.25 8.09 -14.74
N GLU A 328 -20.09 7.48 -14.46
CA GLU A 328 -19.42 6.63 -15.45
C GLU A 328 -20.31 5.40 -15.69
N VAL A 329 -21.01 5.40 -16.82
CA VAL A 329 -21.86 4.29 -17.27
C VAL A 329 -21.08 3.38 -18.21
N ASP A 330 -21.22 2.07 -18.04
CA ASP A 330 -20.65 1.10 -18.98
C ASP A 330 -21.39 1.12 -20.33
N ALA A 331 -20.89 0.35 -21.31
CA ALA A 331 -21.49 0.24 -22.64
C ALA A 331 -22.94 -0.29 -22.65
N LYS A 332 -23.44 -0.77 -21.50
CA LYS A 332 -24.80 -1.28 -21.29
C LYS A 332 -25.64 -0.37 -20.38
N GLY A 333 -25.11 0.78 -19.96
CA GLY A 333 -25.80 1.76 -19.12
C GLY A 333 -25.74 1.48 -17.61
N ALA A 334 -24.91 0.53 -17.15
CA ALA A 334 -24.76 0.24 -15.73
C ALA A 334 -23.80 1.24 -15.07
N VAL A 335 -24.18 1.74 -13.88
CA VAL A 335 -23.36 2.66 -13.09
C VAL A 335 -22.12 1.94 -12.57
N MET A 336 -20.95 2.53 -12.79
CA MET A 336 -19.67 1.97 -12.36
C MET A 336 -19.19 2.64 -11.05
N ILE A 337 -18.74 1.83 -10.11
CA ILE A 337 -18.10 2.26 -8.87
C ILE A 337 -16.59 2.06 -9.01
N GLY A 338 -15.83 3.13 -8.86
CA GLY A 338 -14.37 3.05 -8.85
C GLY A 338 -13.81 2.55 -7.51
N PRO A 339 -12.49 2.36 -7.43
CA PRO A 339 -11.87 1.83 -6.23
C PRO A 339 -11.87 2.81 -5.06
N LYS A 340 -11.75 2.26 -3.85
CA LYS A 340 -11.51 3.02 -2.61
C LYS A 340 -10.03 3.08 -2.27
N MET A 341 -9.60 4.18 -1.65
CA MET A 341 -8.19 4.42 -1.36
C MET A 341 -7.92 4.45 0.15
N TYR A 342 -6.92 3.70 0.57
CA TYR A 342 -6.52 3.55 1.97
C TYR A 342 -5.02 3.79 2.11
N VAL A 343 -4.59 4.24 3.30
CA VAL A 343 -3.17 4.40 3.62
C VAL A 343 -2.82 3.62 4.88
N SER A 344 -1.69 2.93 4.81
CA SER A 344 -1.14 2.16 5.92
C SER A 344 0.34 2.44 6.11
N HIS A 345 0.91 2.03 7.24
CA HIS A 345 2.36 2.00 7.42
C HIS A 345 2.80 0.77 8.24
N PRO A 346 4.03 0.27 8.05
CA PRO A 346 4.48 -0.99 8.64
C PRO A 346 4.95 -0.88 10.09
N GLY A 347 4.85 0.30 10.70
CA GLY A 347 5.64 0.65 11.87
C GLY A 347 7.13 0.69 11.52
N ILE A 348 7.96 0.10 12.38
CA ILE A 348 9.42 0.05 12.27
C ILE A 348 9.82 -1.42 12.20
N VAL A 349 10.33 -1.77 11.03
CA VAL A 349 10.80 -3.11 10.69
C VAL A 349 12.31 -3.06 10.55
N ALA A 350 12.99 -4.11 11.02
CA ALA A 350 14.40 -4.32 10.71
C ALA A 350 14.55 -4.52 9.19
N SER A 351 14.90 -3.46 8.48
CA SER A 351 14.98 -3.44 7.02
C SER A 351 16.38 -3.07 6.56
N THR A 352 16.82 -3.68 5.47
CA THR A 352 18.06 -3.34 4.77
C THR A 352 17.95 -2.04 3.97
N LEU A 353 16.79 -1.37 4.01
CA LEU A 353 16.60 -0.04 3.42
C LEU A 353 17.63 0.97 3.94
N PHE A 354 18.09 0.79 5.18
CA PHE A 354 19.22 1.51 5.75
C PHE A 354 20.46 0.60 5.79
N PRO A 355 21.53 0.87 5.01
CA PRO A 355 22.69 -0.02 4.94
C PRO A 355 23.51 0.07 6.23
N LEU A 356 23.46 -0.98 7.04
CA LEU A 356 24.27 -1.13 8.26
C LEU A 356 25.24 -2.31 8.13
N PRO A 357 26.49 -2.18 8.63
CA PRO A 357 27.35 -3.32 8.91
C PRO A 357 26.62 -4.40 9.73
N ALA A 358 26.90 -5.68 9.47
CA ALA A 358 26.15 -6.80 10.04
C ALA A 358 26.03 -6.75 11.58
N PHE A 359 27.09 -6.36 12.30
CA PHE A 359 27.04 -6.24 13.77
C PHE A 359 26.13 -5.10 14.25
N LEU A 360 26.04 -3.99 13.49
CA LEU A 360 25.12 -2.90 13.77
C LEU A 360 23.67 -3.29 13.46
N PHE A 361 23.46 -4.20 12.51
CA PHE A 361 22.12 -4.74 12.24
C PHE A 361 21.59 -5.57 13.41
N TRP A 362 22.42 -6.41 14.04
CA TRP A 362 22.06 -7.12 15.28
C TRP A 362 21.70 -6.17 16.42
N LEU A 363 22.51 -5.11 16.61
CA LEU A 363 22.22 -4.09 17.61
C LEU A 363 20.93 -3.33 17.31
N TYR A 364 20.66 -3.06 16.03
CA TYR A 364 19.42 -2.44 15.58
C TYR A 364 18.20 -3.33 15.89
N GLU A 365 18.23 -4.60 15.53
CA GLU A 365 17.15 -5.55 15.88
C GLU A 365 16.91 -5.61 17.38
N PHE A 366 17.97 -5.69 18.18
CA PHE A 366 17.87 -5.67 19.64
C PHE A 366 17.26 -4.35 20.15
N ALA A 367 17.65 -3.21 19.59
CA ALA A 367 17.07 -1.91 19.95
C ALA A 367 15.57 -1.84 19.63
N LEU A 368 15.11 -2.44 18.52
CA LEU A 368 13.69 -2.50 18.20
C LEU A 368 12.91 -3.30 19.26
N VAL A 369 13.43 -4.46 19.68
CA VAL A 369 12.83 -5.28 20.75
C VAL A 369 12.77 -4.51 22.06
N LEU A 370 13.85 -3.81 22.42
CA LEU A 370 13.89 -2.96 23.62
C LEU A 370 12.84 -1.85 23.58
N CYS A 371 12.66 -1.19 22.44
CA CYS A 371 11.67 -0.13 22.29
C CYS A 371 10.23 -0.67 22.41
N ARG A 372 9.96 -1.85 21.85
CA ARG A 372 8.69 -2.55 22.09
C ARG A 372 8.50 -2.87 23.56
N TRP A 373 9.51 -3.44 24.24
CA TRP A 373 9.52 -3.66 25.68
C TRP A 373 9.61 -2.38 26.53
N ALA A 374 9.72 -1.21 25.93
CA ALA A 374 9.53 0.07 26.58
C ALA A 374 8.13 0.65 26.32
N GLY A 375 7.29 -0.05 25.55
CA GLY A 375 5.88 0.26 25.33
C GLY A 375 5.56 0.88 23.98
N SER A 376 6.51 0.98 23.05
CA SER A 376 6.21 1.48 21.72
C SER A 376 5.39 0.46 20.92
N PRO A 377 4.24 0.86 20.34
CA PRO A 377 3.42 -0.02 19.53
C PRO A 377 3.96 -0.16 18.11
N TRP A 378 4.84 0.75 17.65
CA TRP A 378 5.26 0.81 16.26
C TRP A 378 6.43 -0.12 15.92
N HIS A 379 7.08 -0.72 16.90
CA HIS A 379 8.24 -1.58 16.68
C HIS A 379 7.80 -3.02 16.33
N THR A 380 7.51 -3.23 15.04
CA THR A 380 7.02 -4.51 14.51
C THR A 380 8.14 -5.52 14.26
N GLU A 381 9.40 -5.08 14.20
CA GLU A 381 10.63 -5.88 14.10
C GLU A 381 10.80 -6.61 12.76
N THR A 382 9.75 -7.26 12.23
CA THR A 382 9.82 -8.11 11.02
C THR A 382 8.83 -7.66 9.95
N GLY A 383 9.14 -7.96 8.68
CA GLY A 383 8.26 -7.65 7.56
C GLY A 383 6.87 -8.29 7.69
N TYR A 384 6.78 -9.50 8.24
CA TYR A 384 5.50 -10.19 8.47
C TYR A 384 4.61 -9.48 9.49
N ARG A 385 5.19 -8.95 10.58
CA ARG A 385 4.45 -8.16 11.57
C ARG A 385 4.12 -6.76 11.03
N GLY A 386 5.04 -6.15 10.29
CA GLY A 386 4.81 -4.90 9.57
C GLY A 386 3.72 -4.99 8.48
N ALA A 387 3.34 -6.19 8.06
CA ALA A 387 2.27 -6.42 7.10
C ALA A 387 0.86 -6.40 7.68
N TYR A 388 0.68 -6.26 8.99
CA TYR A 388 -0.65 -6.41 9.62
C TYR A 388 -1.72 -5.46 9.05
N ALA A 389 -1.45 -4.15 9.03
CA ALA A 389 -2.39 -3.14 8.55
C ALA A 389 -2.78 -3.29 7.07
N PRO A 390 -1.85 -3.42 6.11
CA PRO A 390 -2.23 -3.60 4.71
C PRO A 390 -3.01 -4.91 4.48
N VAL A 391 -2.70 -5.99 5.21
CA VAL A 391 -3.46 -7.24 5.11
C VAL A 391 -4.85 -7.12 5.72
N TRP A 392 -4.99 -6.43 6.86
CA TRP A 392 -6.29 -6.14 7.44
C TRP A 392 -7.16 -5.32 6.47
N LEU A 393 -6.61 -4.24 5.89
CA LEU A 393 -7.31 -3.45 4.86
C LEU A 393 -7.71 -4.28 3.63
N THR A 394 -6.91 -5.29 3.27
CA THR A 394 -7.21 -6.20 2.15
C THR A 394 -8.32 -7.18 2.50
N MET A 395 -8.29 -7.76 3.70
CA MET A 395 -9.13 -8.90 4.09
C MET A 395 -10.46 -8.49 4.72
N GLN A 396 -10.54 -7.30 5.31
CA GLN A 396 -11.68 -6.87 6.11
C GLN A 396 -12.95 -6.68 5.29
N GLU A 397 -14.11 -6.92 5.90
CA GLU A 397 -15.41 -6.67 5.27
C GLU A 397 -15.60 -5.18 4.95
N GLN A 398 -16.18 -4.87 3.80
CA GLN A 398 -16.33 -3.48 3.35
C GLN A 398 -17.19 -2.65 4.31
N ALA A 399 -18.25 -3.24 4.87
CA ALA A 399 -19.13 -2.56 5.83
C ALA A 399 -18.36 -2.07 7.07
N ALA A 400 -17.43 -2.88 7.59
CA ALA A 400 -16.61 -2.51 8.74
C ALA A 400 -15.64 -1.37 8.42
N LEU A 401 -15.07 -1.35 7.20
CA LEU A 401 -14.21 -0.23 6.76
C LEU A 401 -15.02 1.06 6.55
N ASP A 402 -16.25 0.96 6.05
CA ASP A 402 -17.16 2.10 5.83
C ASP A 402 -17.75 2.66 7.13
N GLU A 403 -17.91 1.82 8.17
CA GLU A 403 -18.31 2.24 9.51
C GLU A 403 -17.19 3.02 10.21
N LEU A 404 -15.94 2.59 10.03
CA LEU A 404 -14.75 3.24 10.59
C LEU A 404 -14.31 4.49 9.82
N ASP A 405 -14.95 4.80 8.69
CA ASP A 405 -14.48 5.81 7.73
C ASP A 405 -12.99 5.63 7.38
N ALA A 406 -12.61 4.39 7.10
CA ALA A 406 -11.21 3.97 7.03
C ALA A 406 -10.38 4.68 5.95
N GLU A 407 -11.01 5.34 4.98
CA GLU A 407 -10.35 6.15 3.92
C GLU A 407 -9.73 7.44 4.49
N ARG A 408 -10.23 7.92 5.64
CA ARG A 408 -9.75 9.13 6.33
C ARG A 408 -8.72 8.85 7.43
N ILE A 409 -8.36 7.59 7.64
CA ILE A 409 -7.49 7.16 8.74
C ILE A 409 -6.21 6.55 8.17
N LYS A 410 -5.07 6.93 8.75
CA LYS A 410 -3.80 6.24 8.52
C LYS A 410 -3.64 5.05 9.45
N TRP A 411 -3.58 3.85 8.87
CA TRP A 411 -3.58 2.60 9.62
C TRP A 411 -2.17 2.03 9.83
N GLY A 412 -1.74 1.92 11.07
CA GLY A 412 -0.44 1.37 11.43
C GLY A 412 -0.48 -0.10 11.79
N SER A 413 0.48 -0.86 11.28
CA SER A 413 0.81 -2.17 11.84
C SER A 413 1.47 -1.97 13.19
N ALA A 414 0.86 -2.50 14.24
CA ALA A 414 1.33 -2.37 15.61
C ALA A 414 1.62 -3.72 16.25
N TYR A 415 2.55 -3.73 17.21
CA TYR A 415 2.98 -4.92 17.94
C TYR A 415 3.24 -4.57 19.40
N ASP A 416 2.47 -5.16 20.32
CA ASP A 416 2.52 -4.79 21.74
C ASP A 416 3.64 -5.52 22.52
N ARG A 417 3.76 -5.14 23.79
CA ARG A 417 4.71 -5.76 24.74
C ARG A 417 4.44 -7.25 24.96
N ALA A 418 3.17 -7.66 24.88
CA ALA A 418 2.71 -9.02 25.09
C ALA A 418 2.94 -9.93 23.86
N GLY A 419 3.32 -9.35 22.71
CA GLY A 419 3.58 -10.07 21.48
C GLY A 419 2.34 -10.26 20.60
N ASN A 420 1.33 -9.39 20.75
CA ASN A 420 0.15 -9.39 19.89
C ASN A 420 0.33 -8.34 18.79
N SER A 421 0.02 -8.73 17.55
CA SER A 421 -0.05 -7.80 16.42
C SER A 421 -1.49 -7.31 16.23
N PHE A 422 -1.68 -6.03 15.91
CA PHE A 422 -2.99 -5.40 15.72
C PHE A 422 -2.88 -4.18 14.79
N VAL A 423 -4.01 -3.67 14.31
CA VAL A 423 -4.10 -2.41 13.57
C VAL A 423 -4.36 -1.26 14.55
N LYS A 424 -3.69 -0.13 14.35
CA LYS A 424 -3.87 1.08 15.17
C LYS A 424 -3.97 2.34 14.30
N PRO A 425 -4.95 3.24 14.54
CA PRO A 425 -4.97 4.58 13.95
C PRO A 425 -3.71 5.37 14.30
N THR A 426 -3.16 6.09 13.33
CA THR A 426 -1.91 6.84 13.47
C THR A 426 -2.19 8.32 13.25
N GLU A 427 -1.74 9.15 14.18
CA GLU A 427 -1.85 10.60 14.04
C GLU A 427 -1.02 11.07 12.85
N VAL A 428 -1.61 11.92 12.03
CA VAL A 428 -0.94 12.60 10.91
C VAL A 428 -0.87 14.08 11.24
N GLU A 429 0.34 14.65 11.21
CA GLU A 429 0.55 16.08 11.48
C GLU A 429 -0.34 16.93 10.56
N ASP A 430 -1.03 17.91 11.14
CA ASP A 430 -2.04 18.79 10.53
C ASP A 430 -3.37 18.12 10.09
N TRP A 431 -3.52 16.80 10.20
CA TRP A 431 -4.76 16.07 9.89
C TRP A 431 -5.44 15.46 11.14
N GLY A 432 -4.67 15.12 12.18
CA GLY A 432 -5.18 14.37 13.33
C GLY A 432 -5.30 12.86 13.01
N TRP A 433 -6.31 12.18 13.57
CA TRP A 433 -6.54 10.75 13.30
C TRP A 433 -7.60 10.53 12.22
N THR A 434 -8.69 11.29 12.24
CA THR A 434 -9.84 11.12 11.31
C THR A 434 -10.08 12.31 10.37
N GLY A 435 -9.25 13.35 10.45
CA GLY A 435 -9.53 14.64 9.79
C GLY A 435 -10.45 15.55 10.60
N ASP A 436 -10.54 15.30 11.91
CA ASP A 436 -11.27 16.12 12.89
C ASP A 436 -10.33 16.58 14.00
N VAL A 437 -10.77 17.61 14.74
CA VAL A 437 -10.05 18.06 15.94
C VAL A 437 -10.36 17.10 17.09
N GLU A 438 -9.38 16.29 17.44
CA GLU A 438 -9.49 15.26 18.48
C GLU A 438 -8.45 15.47 19.58
N ASP A 439 -8.87 15.57 20.84
CA ASP A 439 -7.94 15.57 21.97
C ASP A 439 -7.63 14.12 22.37
N PRO A 440 -6.36 13.66 22.29
CA PRO A 440 -6.00 12.32 22.75
C PRO A 440 -6.24 12.12 24.26
N ALA A 441 -6.49 13.17 25.04
CA ALA A 441 -6.92 13.08 26.43
C ALA A 441 -8.31 12.46 26.61
N ASP A 442 -9.19 12.60 25.61
CA ASP A 442 -10.57 12.11 25.64
C ASP A 442 -10.69 10.64 25.20
N ASP A 443 -9.59 10.02 24.76
CA ASP A 443 -9.57 8.61 24.33
C ASP A 443 -9.64 7.66 25.52
N ASP A 444 -10.72 6.87 25.56
CA ASP A 444 -11.05 5.90 26.60
C ASP A 444 -10.39 4.52 26.38
N THR A 445 -9.75 4.30 25.23
CA THR A 445 -9.06 3.05 24.96
C THR A 445 -7.82 2.88 25.86
N THR A 446 -7.41 1.64 26.10
CA THR A 446 -6.35 1.32 27.06
C THR A 446 -5.12 0.67 26.41
N GLY A 447 -4.00 0.67 27.14
CA GLY A 447 -2.77 0.02 26.70
C GLY A 447 -2.23 0.59 25.39
N SER A 448 -1.79 -0.29 24.50
CA SER A 448 -1.21 0.11 23.21
C SER A 448 -2.22 0.67 22.21
N LEU A 449 -3.53 0.51 22.44
CA LEU A 449 -4.57 1.09 21.59
C LEU A 449 -4.81 2.58 21.85
N ASN A 450 -4.50 3.07 23.07
CA ASN A 450 -4.64 4.47 23.43
C ASN A 450 -3.86 5.41 22.48
N LYS A 451 -4.48 6.47 21.98
CA LYS A 451 -3.96 7.49 21.06
C LYS A 451 -2.71 8.18 21.59
N LYS A 452 -2.53 8.29 22.90
CA LYS A 452 -1.29 8.80 23.51
C LYS A 452 -0.11 7.83 23.30
N CYS A 453 -0.37 6.53 23.21
CA CYS A 453 0.65 5.51 23.01
C CYS A 453 1.16 5.52 21.56
N GLY A 454 2.47 5.73 21.38
CA GLY A 454 3.11 5.81 20.07
C GLY A 454 3.07 7.20 19.43
N ARG A 455 2.45 8.19 20.08
CA ARG A 455 2.45 9.58 19.62
C ARG A 455 3.85 10.17 19.66
N ARG A 456 4.20 11.00 18.67
CA ARG A 456 5.50 11.69 18.60
C ARG A 456 5.70 12.64 19.77
N TYR A 457 6.93 12.74 20.28
CA TYR A 457 7.27 13.72 21.31
C TYR A 457 7.01 15.14 20.82
N GLY A 458 6.24 15.91 21.58
CA GLY A 458 5.89 17.29 21.24
C GLY A 458 4.79 17.42 20.18
N ALA A 459 4.12 16.34 19.79
CA ALA A 459 2.96 16.40 18.90
C ALA A 459 1.87 17.33 19.47
N GLN A 460 1.38 18.23 18.63
CA GLN A 460 0.32 19.18 18.95
C GLN A 460 -1.02 18.68 18.41
N ILE A 461 -2.10 19.00 19.11
CA ILE A 461 -3.46 18.69 18.64
C ILE A 461 -3.70 19.49 17.36
N ALA A 462 -4.20 18.82 16.31
CA ALA A 462 -4.52 19.49 15.06
C ALA A 462 -5.61 20.55 15.29
N THR A 463 -5.39 21.76 14.77
CA THR A 463 -6.37 22.84 14.83
C THR A 463 -7.27 22.84 13.59
N LYS A 464 -8.44 23.47 13.68
CA LYS A 464 -9.34 23.63 12.50
C LYS A 464 -8.64 24.32 11.33
N GLN A 465 -7.77 25.29 11.61
CA GLN A 465 -6.99 25.98 10.59
C GLN A 465 -6.01 25.04 9.89
N GLN A 466 -5.30 24.20 10.64
CA GLN A 466 -4.39 23.20 10.08
C GLN A 466 -5.13 22.16 9.23
N LEU A 467 -6.32 21.73 9.65
CA LEU A 467 -7.16 20.85 8.85
C LEU A 467 -7.47 21.49 7.50
N LEU A 468 -7.95 22.74 7.48
CA LEU A 468 -8.24 23.47 6.24
C LEU A 468 -6.99 23.61 5.35
N GLU A 469 -5.84 23.97 5.92
CA GLU A 469 -4.56 24.04 5.18
C GLU A 469 -4.14 22.69 4.61
N PHE A 470 -4.38 21.59 5.33
CA PHE A 470 -4.11 20.22 4.85
C PHE A 470 -5.04 19.85 3.70
N GLU A 471 -6.31 20.23 3.76
CA GLU A 471 -7.29 20.01 2.69
C GLU A 471 -6.96 20.83 1.43
N GLU A 472 -6.54 22.08 1.57
CA GLU A 472 -6.07 22.94 0.47
C GLU A 472 -4.80 22.37 -0.17
N LEU A 473 -3.83 21.94 0.66
CA LEU A 473 -2.63 21.27 0.20
C LEU A 473 -2.96 19.97 -0.54
N GLY A 474 -3.98 19.24 -0.09
CA GLY A 474 -4.54 18.08 -0.77
C GLY A 474 -4.94 18.37 -2.21
N ALA A 475 -5.79 19.38 -2.41
CA ALA A 475 -6.22 19.78 -3.75
C ALA A 475 -5.05 20.18 -4.65
N ALA A 476 -4.10 20.96 -4.12
CA ALA A 476 -2.90 21.35 -4.86
C ALA A 476 -2.02 20.14 -5.25
N CYS A 477 -1.83 19.19 -4.33
CA CYS A 477 -1.07 17.97 -4.60
C CYS A 477 -1.75 17.11 -5.67
N TRP A 478 -3.07 16.93 -5.61
CA TRP A 478 -3.83 16.18 -6.61
C TRP A 478 -3.74 16.83 -7.99
N GLN A 479 -3.90 18.15 -8.07
CA GLN A 479 -3.76 18.89 -9.30
C GLN A 479 -2.36 18.73 -9.91
N GLU A 480 -1.32 18.82 -9.09
CA GLU A 480 0.07 18.68 -9.55
C GLU A 480 0.41 17.26 -9.99
N MET A 481 -0.11 16.24 -9.29
CA MET A 481 0.04 14.84 -9.68
C MET A 481 -0.62 14.56 -11.04
N GLU A 482 -1.83 15.07 -11.26
CA GLU A 482 -2.50 14.97 -12.57
C GLU A 482 -1.76 15.72 -13.67
N ARG A 483 -1.28 16.93 -13.39
CA ARG A 483 -0.47 17.72 -14.33
C ARG A 483 0.79 16.96 -14.72
N THR A 484 1.50 16.40 -13.74
CA THR A 484 2.75 15.66 -13.94
C THR A 484 2.51 14.37 -14.71
N ARG A 485 1.43 13.63 -14.40
CA ARG A 485 1.05 12.40 -15.12
C ARG A 485 0.82 12.68 -16.60
N ARG A 486 -0.05 13.64 -16.92
CA ARG A 486 -0.36 14.00 -18.31
C ARG A 486 0.87 14.49 -19.06
N GLN A 487 1.69 15.32 -18.42
CA GLN A 487 2.94 15.79 -19.00
C GLN A 487 3.85 14.60 -19.39
N TRP A 488 4.01 13.60 -18.51
CA TRP A 488 4.86 12.44 -18.80
C TRP A 488 4.23 11.45 -19.80
N GLU A 489 2.91 11.30 -19.80
CA GLU A 489 2.20 10.55 -20.85
C GLU A 489 2.42 11.18 -22.23
N ASP A 490 2.27 12.50 -22.35
CA ASP A 490 2.50 13.24 -23.60
C ASP A 490 3.96 13.13 -24.07
N ILE A 491 4.92 13.27 -23.15
CA ILE A 491 6.36 13.16 -23.46
C ILE A 491 6.75 11.76 -23.97
N LEU A 492 6.12 10.73 -23.41
CA LEU A 492 6.47 9.34 -23.69
C LEU A 492 5.57 8.69 -24.73
N GLU A 493 4.57 9.41 -25.24
CA GLU A 493 3.58 8.96 -26.23
C GLU A 493 2.81 7.71 -25.76
N LEU A 494 2.28 7.76 -24.53
CA LEU A 494 1.63 6.62 -23.83
C LEU A 494 0.11 6.54 -24.00
#